data_AF-A0A940P730-F1
#
_entry.id   AF-A0A940P730-F1
#
_cell.length_a   1.000
_cell.length_b   1.000
_cell.length_c   1.000
_cell.angle_alpha   90.00
_cell.angle_beta   90.00
_cell.angle_gamma   90.00
#
_symmetry.space_group_name_H-M   'P 1'
#
loop_
_entity.id
_entity.type
_entity.pdbx_description
1 polymer ?
#
loop_
_entity_poly.entity_id
_entity_poly.type
_entity_poly.pdbx_seq_one_letter_code
_entity_poly.pdbx_strand_id
1 'polypeptide(L)'
;MSIQDYAKAQKLAEKHFRQAVSHGIYPYLPALEDILRENEVEGQLPLGQIEIPISLIAGISQSERISAFASNFMPLFEYESEFGSKWSQLC
;
A
#
# COMPACT_ATOMS: atom_id res chain seq x y z
N MET A 1 -16.41 -6.68 -2.89
CA MET A 1 -15.46 -7.50 -3.71
C MET A 1 -15.60 -8.95 -3.28
N SER A 2 -15.59 -9.93 -4.18
CA SER A 2 -15.72 -11.33 -3.75
C SER A 2 -14.45 -11.79 -3.02
N ILE A 3 -14.56 -12.71 -2.07
CA ILE A 3 -13.42 -13.37 -1.41
C ILE A 3 -12.42 -13.91 -2.44
N GLN A 4 -12.92 -14.34 -3.60
CA GLN A 4 -12.10 -14.85 -4.68
C GLN A 4 -11.20 -13.77 -5.29
N ASP A 5 -11.66 -12.53 -5.38
CA ASP A 5 -10.86 -11.44 -5.94
C ASP A 5 -9.82 -10.94 -4.94
N TYR A 6 -10.15 -10.94 -3.63
CA TYR A 6 -9.14 -10.74 -2.58
C TYR A 6 -8.03 -11.78 -2.66
N ALA A 7 -8.40 -13.07 -2.76
CA ALA A 7 -7.44 -14.16 -2.86
C ALA A 7 -6.56 -14.07 -4.13
N LYS A 8 -7.12 -13.60 -5.25
CA LYS A 8 -6.33 -13.31 -6.46
C LYS A 8 -5.36 -12.16 -6.22
N ALA A 9 -5.80 -11.07 -5.60
CA ALA A 9 -4.98 -9.92 -5.28
C ALA A 9 -3.82 -10.33 -4.34
N GLN A 10 -4.10 -11.13 -3.31
CA GLN A 10 -3.08 -11.64 -2.39
C GLN A 10 -2.03 -12.49 -3.12
N LYS A 11 -2.44 -13.40 -4.00
CA LYS A 11 -1.50 -14.19 -4.82
C LYS A 11 -0.61 -13.32 -5.71
N LEU A 12 -1.15 -12.23 -6.25
CA LEU A 12 -0.37 -11.25 -7.01
C LEU A 12 0.62 -10.49 -6.13
N ALA A 13 0.22 -10.11 -4.92
CA ALA A 13 1.08 -9.46 -3.93
C ALA A 13 2.27 -10.36 -3.59
N GLU A 14 2.03 -11.60 -3.19
CA GLU A 14 3.08 -12.53 -2.80
C GLU A 14 4.04 -12.84 -3.95
N LYS A 15 3.52 -13.00 -5.17
CA LYS A 15 4.35 -13.22 -6.36
C LYS A 15 5.27 -12.03 -6.60
N HIS A 16 4.73 -10.81 -6.55
CA HIS A 16 5.50 -9.59 -6.72
C HIS A 16 6.53 -9.41 -5.61
N PHE A 17 6.13 -9.67 -4.36
CA PHE A 17 7.00 -9.63 -3.20
C PHE A 17 8.20 -10.58 -3.35
N ARG A 18 7.94 -11.86 -3.65
CA ARG A 18 9.01 -12.85 -3.86
C ARG A 18 9.94 -12.45 -5.00
N GLN A 19 9.39 -11.90 -6.09
CA GLN A 19 10.18 -11.40 -7.21
C GLN A 19 11.04 -10.20 -6.80
N ALA A 20 10.50 -9.21 -6.09
CA ALA A 20 11.28 -8.07 -5.62
C ALA A 20 12.44 -8.50 -4.71
N VAL A 21 12.16 -9.37 -3.73
CA VAL A 21 13.17 -9.93 -2.83
C VAL A 21 14.25 -10.69 -3.61
N SER A 22 13.89 -11.52 -4.58
CA SER A 22 14.87 -12.29 -5.36
C SER A 22 15.80 -11.41 -6.21
N HIS A 23 15.34 -10.20 -6.57
CA HIS A 23 16.11 -9.23 -7.33
C HIS A 23 16.83 -8.20 -6.43
N GLY A 24 16.76 -8.33 -5.10
CA GLY A 24 17.34 -7.37 -4.16
C GLY A 24 16.64 -6.00 -4.16
N ILE A 25 15.40 -5.94 -4.65
CA ILE A 25 14.58 -4.72 -4.70
C ILE A 25 13.73 -4.65 -3.43
N TYR A 26 13.56 -3.45 -2.88
CA TYR A 26 12.69 -3.21 -1.73
C TYR A 26 11.24 -3.65 -2.05
N PRO A 27 10.66 -4.59 -1.28
CA PRO A 27 9.45 -5.29 -1.71
C PRO A 27 8.13 -4.65 -1.28
N TYR A 28 8.20 -3.55 -0.50
CA TYR A 28 7.03 -2.84 0.01
C TYR A 28 6.86 -1.46 -0.64
N LEU A 29 5.72 -0.82 -0.38
CA LEU A 29 5.49 0.56 -0.81
C LEU A 29 6.37 1.54 -0.02
N PRO A 30 6.87 2.62 -0.65
CA PRO A 30 7.52 3.69 0.08
C PRO A 30 6.49 4.42 0.96
N ALA A 31 6.88 4.73 2.20
CA ALA A 31 6.11 5.59 3.08
C ALA A 31 6.60 7.03 2.99
N LEU A 32 5.67 7.98 2.98
CA LEU A 32 5.97 9.40 2.97
C LEU A 32 6.71 9.83 4.24
N GLU A 33 6.34 9.27 5.40
CA GLU A 33 7.04 9.48 6.68
C GLU A 33 8.52 9.07 6.64
N ASP A 34 8.88 8.05 5.87
CA ASP A 34 10.28 7.64 5.70
C ASP A 34 11.07 8.58 4.77
N ILE A 35 10.35 9.31 3.89
CA ILE A 35 10.92 10.22 2.90
C ILE A 35 11.08 11.62 3.49
N LEU A 36 10.06 12.12 4.19
CA LEU A 36 10.03 13.44 4.78
C LEU A 36 10.67 13.40 6.17
N ARG A 37 11.74 14.17 6.36
CA ARG A 37 12.22 14.45 7.72
C ARG A 37 11.31 15.53 8.31
N GLU A 38 10.84 15.34 9.55
CA GLU A 38 9.93 16.31 10.20
C GLU A 38 10.45 17.76 10.16
N ASN A 39 11.78 17.94 10.19
CA ASN A 39 12.44 19.25 10.13
C ASN A 39 12.43 19.92 8.75
N GLU A 40 11.99 19.22 7.70
CA GLU A 40 11.90 19.72 6.32
C GLU A 40 10.48 20.22 5.96
N VAL A 41 9.50 20.04 6.85
CA VAL A 41 8.11 20.44 6.61
C VAL A 41 7.84 21.79 7.29
N GLU A 42 7.82 22.87 6.49
CA GLU A 42 7.55 24.23 6.98
C GLU A 42 6.08 24.45 7.39
N GLY A 43 5.16 23.58 6.95
CA GLY A 43 3.76 23.61 7.35
C GLY A 43 2.86 22.71 6.52
N GLN A 44 1.60 22.57 6.95
CA GLN A 44 0.56 21.85 6.22
C GLN A 44 -0.57 22.83 5.87
N LEU A 45 -1.07 22.76 4.63
CA LEU A 45 -2.16 23.61 4.15
C LEU A 45 -3.36 22.73 3.73
N PRO A 46 -4.60 23.05 4.14
CA PRO A 46 -5.77 22.35 3.66
C PRO A 46 -6.02 22.68 2.18
N LEU A 47 -5.97 21.66 1.31
CA LEU A 47 -6.24 21.80 -0.13
C LEU A 47 -7.73 21.68 -0.49
N GLY A 48 -8.60 21.35 0.47
CA GLY A 48 -9.99 21.03 0.21
C GLY A 48 -10.16 19.66 -0.46
N GLN A 49 -11.31 19.44 -1.10
CA GLN A 49 -11.56 18.23 -1.88
C GLN A 49 -11.03 18.42 -3.29
N ILE A 50 -10.03 17.63 -3.66
CA ILE A 50 -9.45 17.62 -5.00
C ILE A 50 -9.42 16.19 -5.54
N GLU A 51 -9.51 16.06 -6.86
CA GLU A 51 -9.26 14.79 -7.54
C GLU A 51 -7.76 14.60 -7.73
N ILE A 52 -7.26 13.42 -7.37
CA ILE A 52 -5.85 13.04 -7.55
C ILE A 52 -5.79 11.94 -8.61
N PRO A 53 -5.09 12.15 -9.74
CA PRO A 53 -4.85 11.09 -10.69
C PRO A 53 -4.16 9.89 -10.03
N ILE A 54 -4.66 8.69 -10.31
CA ILE A 54 -4.09 7.44 -9.75
C ILE A 54 -2.61 7.28 -10.10
N SER A 55 -2.18 7.78 -11.26
CA SER A 55 -0.77 7.76 -11.68
C SER A 55 0.18 8.55 -10.79
N LEU A 56 -0.34 9.44 -9.94
CA LEU A 56 0.45 10.21 -8.97
C LEU A 56 0.57 9.51 -7.62
N ILE A 57 -0.11 8.38 -7.40
CA ILE A 57 -0.03 7.62 -6.15
C ILE A 57 1.29 6.83 -6.16
N ALA A 58 2.26 7.32 -5.39
CA ALA A 58 3.59 6.71 -5.31
C ALA A 58 3.76 5.68 -4.18
N GLY A 59 2.90 5.74 -3.15
CA GLY A 59 3.05 4.91 -1.96
C GLY A 59 2.01 5.21 -0.90
N ILE A 60 2.41 5.11 0.37
CA ILE A 60 1.53 5.33 1.53
C ILE A 60 2.00 6.50 2.38
N SER A 61 1.11 7.05 3.19
CA SER A 61 1.48 8.12 4.12
C SER A 61 2.27 7.60 5.32
N GLN A 62 1.78 6.51 5.94
CA GLN A 62 2.27 6.01 7.24
C GLN A 62 3.20 4.81 7.11
N SER A 63 4.34 4.83 7.79
CA SER A 63 5.34 3.75 7.75
C SER A 63 4.85 2.46 8.42
N GLU A 64 3.92 2.57 9.38
CA GLU A 64 3.38 1.42 10.12
C GLU A 64 2.49 0.51 9.25
N ARG A 65 1.97 1.04 8.13
CA ARG A 65 1.07 0.29 7.23
C ARG A 65 1.79 -0.37 6.06
N ILE A 66 3.12 -0.22 5.97
CA ILE A 66 3.95 -0.75 4.87
C ILE A 66 3.77 -2.27 4.74
N SER A 67 3.72 -3.01 5.85
CA SER A 67 3.68 -4.47 5.85
C SER A 67 2.41 -5.08 5.25
N ALA A 68 1.34 -4.30 5.10
CA ALA A 68 0.06 -4.77 4.58
C ALA A 68 0.05 -4.92 3.05
N PHE A 69 1.01 -4.30 2.34
CA PHE A 69 1.01 -4.23 0.87
C PHE A 69 2.37 -4.59 0.27
N ALA A 70 2.34 -5.31 -0.86
CA ALA A 70 3.51 -5.39 -1.73
C ALA A 70 3.68 -4.07 -2.52
N SER A 71 4.85 -3.86 -3.10
CA SER A 71 5.17 -2.66 -3.90
C SER A 71 4.30 -2.45 -5.15
N ASN A 72 3.41 -3.39 -5.49
CA ASN A 72 2.38 -3.27 -6.51
C ASN A 72 0.98 -2.95 -5.95
N PHE A 73 0.88 -2.43 -4.72
CA PHE A 73 -0.36 -2.06 -4.01
C PHE A 73 -1.32 -3.24 -3.74
N MET A 74 -0.88 -4.48 -3.92
CA MET A 74 -1.69 -5.66 -3.64
C MET A 74 -1.54 -6.09 -2.17
N PRO A 75 -2.62 -6.62 -1.53
CA PRO A 75 -2.64 -6.95 -0.12
C PRO A 75 -1.76 -8.18 0.19
N LEU A 76 -0.94 -8.12 1.23
CA LEU A 76 -0.11 -9.25 1.68
C LEU A 76 -0.78 -10.09 2.77
N PHE A 77 -1.63 -9.47 3.59
CA PHE A 77 -2.28 -10.17 4.69
C PHE A 77 -3.32 -11.17 4.22
N GLU A 78 -3.56 -12.18 5.06
CA GLU A 78 -4.57 -13.20 4.83
C GLU A 78 -5.98 -12.61 4.87
N TYR A 79 -6.91 -13.25 4.16
CA TYR A 79 -8.30 -12.82 4.10
C TYR A 79 -8.95 -12.80 5.48
N GLU A 80 -8.59 -13.75 6.33
CA GLU A 80 -9.07 -13.94 7.70
C GLU A 80 -8.65 -12.81 8.64
N SER A 81 -7.67 -12.00 8.23
CA SER A 81 -7.30 -10.78 8.98
C SER A 81 -8.42 -9.74 8.94
N GLU A 82 -8.48 -8.88 9.97
CA GLU A 82 -9.41 -7.74 9.98
C GLU A 82 -9.24 -6.86 8.74
N PHE A 83 -7.99 -6.67 8.31
CA PHE A 83 -7.66 -5.94 7.09
C PHE A 83 -8.26 -6.61 5.85
N GLY A 84 -8.07 -7.92 5.68
CA GLY A 84 -8.58 -8.65 4.53
C GLY A 84 -10.10 -8.65 4.43
N SER A 85 -10.76 -8.88 5.57
CA SER A 85 -12.21 -8.79 5.67
C SER A 85 -12.73 -7.40 5.29
N LYS A 86 -12.18 -6.32 5.88
CA LYS A 86 -12.59 -4.94 5.59
C LYS A 86 -12.32 -4.54 4.14
N TRP A 87 -11.14 -4.87 3.61
CA TRP A 87 -10.76 -4.51 2.25
C TRP A 87 -11.64 -5.19 1.22
N SER A 88 -12.04 -6.45 1.46
CA SER A 88 -12.99 -7.16 0.59
C SER A 88 -14.37 -6.51 0.53
N GLN A 89 -14.76 -5.73 1.54
CA GLN A 89 -16.05 -5.04 1.63
C GLN A 89 -16.07 -3.64 0.97
N LEU A 90 -14.92 -3.12 0.52
CA LEU A 90 -14.82 -1.78 -0.09
C LEU A 90 -15.40 -1.67 -1.52
N CYS A 91 -15.96 -2.76 -2.07
CA CYS A 91 -16.64 -2.75 -3.36
C CYS A 91 -18.01 -3.40 -3.26
#